data_AF-A0A7W3NR60-F1
#
_entry.id   AF-A0A7W3NR60-F1
#
_cell.length_a   1.000
_cell.length_b   1.000
_cell.length_c   1.000
_cell.angle_alpha   90.00
_cell.angle_beta   90.00
_cell.angle_gamma   90.00
#
_symmetry.space_group_name_H-M   'P 1'
#
loop_
_entity.id
_entity.type
_entity.pdbx_description
1 polymer ?
#
loop_
_entity_poly.entity_id
_entity_poly.type
_entity_poly.pdbx_seq_one_letter_code
_entity_poly.pdbx_strand_id
1 'polypeptide(L)'
;MASLTTNLATLLLGVLLAATGAGKAFGRQVAGQAAGTVLVRVLNDGRRATWVLRATGAVELVVAAGLLAAPTTVVPGIAAAVLGLGFLGYLGYARATAPESSCGCTARSDGPITWRAFVRAGLVVVGGAAAAGARTAWWTQAARHPVASLAFLLVTTAVLAAFSSDLDHLWLVPLRRTRLRILGHPLGAGPDEEVPVAASVELLERSLAWVAAAPVVRSGLIDHWEADGWRFLQFAGVHDSDGTARPVTVLFALDPRATRDTTDRPAVRVTLIDDRTDEPVPVDLLA
;
A
#
# COMPACT_ATOMS: atom_id res chain seq x y z
N MET A 1 18.23 30.68 7.35
CA MET A 1 17.25 29.73 6.79
C MET A 1 17.61 29.30 5.37
N ALA A 2 17.80 30.22 4.41
CA ALA A 2 18.16 29.86 3.03
C ALA A 2 19.45 29.02 2.90
N SER A 3 20.46 29.26 3.74
CA SER A 3 21.67 28.41 3.79
C SER A 3 21.43 27.02 4.38
N LEU A 4 20.44 26.87 5.26
CA LEU A 4 20.13 25.58 5.86
C LEU A 4 19.37 24.70 4.88
N THR A 5 18.43 25.28 4.13
CA THR A 5 17.65 24.59 3.11
C THR A 5 18.50 24.14 1.93
N THR A 6 19.35 25.00 1.35
CA THR A 6 20.18 24.64 0.18
C THR A 6 21.18 23.53 0.48
N ASN A 7 21.85 23.59 1.63
CA ASN A 7 22.87 22.62 1.98
C ASN A 7 22.28 21.25 2.38
N LEU A 8 21.17 21.22 3.13
CA LEU A 8 20.52 19.95 3.53
C LEU A 8 19.62 19.36 2.43
N ALA A 9 19.24 20.14 1.42
CA ALA A 9 18.49 19.63 0.26
C ALA A 9 19.25 18.51 -0.46
N THR A 10 20.58 18.59 -0.55
CA THR A 10 21.44 17.56 -1.17
C THR A 10 21.27 16.19 -0.50
N LEU A 11 21.28 16.16 0.83
CA LEU A 11 21.08 14.93 1.60
C LEU A 11 19.67 14.36 1.42
N LEU A 12 18.64 15.19 1.63
CA LEU A 12 17.24 14.73 1.53
C LEU A 12 16.89 14.23 0.13
N LEU A 13 17.26 15.01 -0.89
CA LEU A 13 16.99 14.68 -2.29
C LEU A 13 17.82 13.47 -2.74
N GLY A 14 19.08 13.40 -2.31
CA GLY A 14 19.94 12.25 -2.57
C GLY A 14 19.38 10.96 -1.98
N VAL A 15 18.96 10.96 -0.72
CA VAL A 15 18.33 9.80 -0.07
C VAL A 15 17.00 9.43 -0.75
N LEU A 16 16.17 10.42 -1.07
CA LEU A 16 14.90 10.20 -1.76
C LEU A 16 15.10 9.53 -3.13
N LEU A 17 15.98 10.09 -3.96
CA LEU A 17 16.29 9.56 -5.30
C LEU A 17 16.99 8.20 -5.22
N ALA A 18 17.84 7.98 -4.20
CA ALA A 18 18.44 6.68 -3.97
C ALA A 18 17.39 5.61 -3.68
N ALA A 19 16.43 5.90 -2.79
CA ALA A 19 15.37 4.98 -2.43
C ALA A 19 14.42 4.68 -3.62
N THR A 20 14.00 5.70 -4.37
CA THR A 20 13.13 5.51 -5.54
C THR A 20 13.86 4.84 -6.70
N GLY A 21 15.10 5.25 -6.95
CA GLY A 21 15.94 4.73 -8.01
C GLY A 21 16.27 3.26 -7.81
N ALA A 22 16.64 2.87 -6.59
CA ALA A 22 16.89 1.47 -6.23
C ALA A 22 15.63 0.61 -6.43
N GLY A 23 14.45 1.14 -6.05
CA GLY A 23 13.18 0.48 -6.27
C GLY A 23 12.89 0.18 -7.74
N LYS A 24 13.24 1.09 -8.65
CA LYS A 24 13.02 0.94 -10.10
C LYS A 24 14.09 0.11 -10.79
N ALA A 25 15.35 0.27 -10.40
CA ALA A 25 16.48 -0.42 -11.02
C ALA A 25 16.51 -1.91 -10.63
N PHE A 26 16.24 -2.22 -9.36
CA PHE A 26 16.42 -3.56 -8.79
C PHE A 26 15.12 -4.23 -8.32
N GLY A 27 13.98 -3.56 -8.43
CA GLY A 27 12.70 -4.11 -7.99
C GLY A 27 12.27 -5.34 -8.79
N ARG A 28 11.82 -6.38 -8.10
CA ARG A 28 11.24 -7.59 -8.71
C ARG A 28 9.87 -7.35 -9.34
N GLN A 29 9.13 -6.36 -8.86
CA GLN A 29 7.76 -6.03 -9.29
C GLN A 29 7.69 -4.99 -10.42
N VAL A 30 8.84 -4.54 -10.96
CA VAL A 30 8.88 -3.45 -11.95
C VAL A 30 8.13 -3.80 -13.23
N ALA A 31 8.11 -5.07 -13.63
CA ALA A 31 7.34 -5.51 -14.80
C ALA A 31 5.82 -5.41 -14.58
N GLY A 32 5.34 -5.76 -13.38
CA GLY A 32 3.93 -5.59 -13.00
C GLY A 32 3.55 -4.12 -12.91
N GLN A 33 4.42 -3.30 -12.34
CA GLN A 33 4.23 -1.84 -12.28
C GLN A 33 4.20 -1.21 -13.67
N ALA A 34 5.09 -1.64 -14.58
CA ALA A 34 5.14 -1.14 -15.95
C ALA A 34 3.79 -1.34 -16.66
N ALA A 35 3.17 -2.52 -16.51
CA ALA A 35 1.87 -2.86 -17.12
C ALA A 35 0.75 -1.88 -16.76
N GLY A 36 0.79 -1.31 -15.55
CA GLY A 36 -0.19 -0.31 -15.07
C GLY A 36 0.10 1.13 -15.49
N THR A 37 1.17 1.40 -16.24
CA THR A 37 1.56 2.77 -16.66
C THR A 37 1.13 3.10 -18.08
N VAL A 38 1.06 4.40 -18.38
CA VAL A 38 0.93 4.92 -19.75
C VAL A 38 2.06 4.46 -20.65
N LEU A 39 3.23 4.15 -20.08
CA LEU A 39 4.43 3.82 -20.83
C LEU A 39 4.28 2.56 -21.67
N VAL A 40 3.53 1.57 -21.18
CA VAL A 40 3.21 0.36 -21.95
C VAL A 40 2.29 0.66 -23.12
N ARG A 41 1.33 1.57 -22.96
CA ARG A 41 0.44 2.01 -24.04
C ARG A 41 1.20 2.79 -25.12
N VAL A 42 2.11 3.68 -24.72
CA VAL A 42 2.90 4.52 -25.63
C VAL A 42 3.96 3.70 -26.38
N LEU A 43 4.64 2.79 -25.68
CA LEU A 43 5.72 1.98 -26.29
C LEU A 43 5.19 0.72 -26.97
N ASN A 44 3.89 0.40 -26.78
CA ASN A 44 3.22 -0.81 -27.26
C ASN A 44 3.97 -2.11 -26.94
N ASP A 45 4.75 -2.11 -25.85
CA ASP A 45 5.64 -3.21 -25.45
C ASP A 45 5.96 -3.13 -23.95
N GLY A 46 5.51 -4.13 -23.19
CA GLY A 46 5.75 -4.25 -21.75
C GLY A 46 7.23 -4.35 -21.36
N ARG A 47 8.04 -4.98 -22.22
CA ARG A 47 9.48 -5.16 -21.97
C ARG A 47 10.23 -3.85 -22.16
N ARG A 48 9.87 -3.06 -23.19
CA ARG A 48 10.45 -1.71 -23.40
C ARG A 48 10.07 -0.77 -22.27
N ALA A 49 8.82 -0.78 -21.82
CA ALA A 49 8.38 0.03 -20.69
C ALA A 49 9.13 -0.32 -19.39
N THR A 50 9.32 -1.62 -19.12
CA THR A 50 10.13 -2.10 -17.99
C THR A 50 11.58 -1.63 -18.09
N TRP A 51 12.16 -1.67 -19.30
CA TRP A 51 13.53 -1.20 -19.54
C TRP A 51 13.67 0.30 -19.30
N VAL A 52 12.73 1.11 -19.80
CA VAL A 52 12.74 2.57 -19.59
C VAL A 52 12.63 2.88 -18.10
N LEU A 53 11.74 2.21 -17.36
CA LEU A 53 11.63 2.39 -15.90
C LEU A 53 12.93 2.05 -15.17
N ARG A 54 13.61 0.95 -15.55
CA ARG A 54 14.92 0.58 -14.99
C ARG A 54 16.00 1.59 -15.33
N ALA A 55 16.03 2.09 -16.56
CA ALA A 55 16.96 3.12 -17.00
C ALA A 55 16.74 4.42 -16.22
N THR A 56 15.49 4.85 -16.04
CA THR A 56 15.15 6.00 -15.18
C THR A 56 15.60 5.77 -13.74
N GLY A 57 15.41 4.57 -13.19
CA GLY A 57 15.92 4.19 -11.88
C GLY A 57 17.45 4.29 -11.76
N ALA A 58 18.18 3.85 -12.79
CA ALA A 58 19.63 3.98 -12.85
C ALA A 58 20.07 5.46 -12.90
N VAL A 59 19.39 6.29 -13.69
CA VAL A 59 19.64 7.74 -13.73
C VAL A 59 19.41 8.39 -12.37
N GLU A 60 18.33 8.04 -11.67
CA GLU A 60 18.05 8.51 -10.31
C GLU A 60 19.18 8.15 -9.33
N LEU A 61 19.70 6.92 -9.41
CA LEU A 61 20.82 6.46 -8.58
C LEU A 61 22.11 7.22 -8.86
N VAL A 62 22.41 7.52 -10.12
CA VAL A 62 23.60 8.31 -10.50
C VAL A 62 23.48 9.75 -9.96
N VAL A 63 22.31 10.37 -10.12
CA VAL A 63 22.06 11.72 -9.58
C VAL A 63 22.13 11.71 -8.05
N ALA A 64 21.56 10.70 -7.40
CA ALA A 64 21.63 10.52 -5.95
C ALA A 64 23.07 10.37 -5.45
N ALA A 65 23.88 9.54 -6.12
CA ALA A 65 25.29 9.38 -5.79
C ALA A 65 26.05 10.70 -5.90
N GLY A 66 25.80 11.48 -6.96
CA GLY A 66 26.37 12.82 -7.13
C GLY A 66 25.98 13.79 -6.00
N LEU A 67 24.69 13.84 -5.64
CA LEU A 67 24.19 14.70 -4.56
C LEU A 67 24.78 14.33 -3.18
N LEU A 68 25.01 13.04 -2.92
CA LEU A 68 25.53 12.57 -1.63
C LEU A 68 27.05 12.67 -1.54
N ALA A 69 27.78 12.32 -2.61
CA ALA A 69 29.23 12.28 -2.63
C ALA A 69 29.87 13.64 -2.92
N ALA A 70 29.24 14.47 -3.75
CA ALA A 70 29.76 15.77 -4.18
C ALA A 70 28.72 16.90 -3.99
N PRO A 71 28.24 17.15 -2.76
CA PRO A 71 27.09 17.99 -2.48
C PRO A 71 27.26 19.48 -2.84
N THR A 72 28.49 19.96 -3.02
CA THR A 72 28.78 21.36 -3.40
C THR A 72 28.90 21.56 -4.90
N THR A 73 28.78 20.48 -5.69
CA THR A 73 28.79 20.59 -7.16
C THR A 73 27.40 20.97 -7.67
N VAL A 74 27.35 21.87 -8.64
CA VAL A 74 26.08 22.38 -9.18
C VAL A 74 25.40 21.34 -10.08
N VAL A 75 26.19 20.48 -10.73
CA VAL A 75 25.72 19.54 -11.76
C VAL A 75 24.66 18.56 -11.23
N PRO A 76 24.85 17.85 -10.10
CA PRO A 76 23.82 16.93 -9.59
C PRO A 76 22.52 17.63 -9.18
N GLY A 77 22.61 18.88 -8.67
CA GLY A 77 21.44 19.70 -8.34
C GLY A 77 20.62 20.05 -9.59
N ILE A 78 21.28 20.53 -10.65
CA ILE A 78 20.63 20.80 -11.94
C ILE A 78 20.03 19.52 -12.53
N ALA A 79 20.78 18.41 -12.52
CA ALA A 79 20.30 17.13 -13.03
C ALA A 79 19.04 16.67 -12.29
N ALA A 80 18.99 16.82 -10.97
CA ALA A 80 17.81 16.50 -10.17
C ALA A 80 16.61 17.41 -10.50
N ALA A 81 16.84 18.71 -10.72
CA ALA A 81 15.78 19.65 -11.12
C ALA A 81 15.20 19.30 -12.50
N VAL A 82 16.06 19.00 -13.48
CA VAL A 82 15.67 18.56 -14.83
C VAL A 82 14.87 17.26 -14.77
N LEU A 83 15.32 16.30 -13.95
CA LEU A 83 14.63 15.04 -13.73
C LEU A 83 13.26 15.24 -13.08
N GLY A 84 13.13 16.15 -12.11
CA GLY A 84 11.85 16.56 -11.53
C GLY A 84 10.90 17.19 -12.55
N LEU A 85 11.42 18.05 -13.45
CA LEU A 85 10.64 18.62 -14.55
C LEU A 85 10.19 17.54 -15.54
N GLY A 86 11.04 16.56 -15.83
CA GLY A 86 10.70 15.38 -16.62
C GLY A 86 9.55 14.59 -15.99
N PHE A 87 9.56 14.38 -14.68
CA PHE A 87 8.45 13.75 -13.97
C PHE A 87 7.16 14.56 -14.03
N LEU A 88 7.22 15.89 -13.88
CA LEU A 88 6.05 16.75 -14.02
C LEU A 88 5.48 16.69 -15.44
N GLY A 89 6.32 16.74 -16.46
CA GLY A 89 5.92 16.61 -17.86
C GLY A 89 5.27 15.26 -18.15
N TYR A 90 5.88 14.17 -17.67
CA TYR A 90 5.32 12.83 -17.78
C TYR A 90 3.98 12.71 -17.05
N LEU A 91 3.87 13.22 -15.82
CA LEU A 91 2.63 13.23 -15.04
C LEU A 91 1.53 14.01 -15.74
N GLY A 92 1.84 15.18 -16.30
CA GLY A 92 0.90 15.99 -17.07
C GLY A 92 0.40 15.24 -18.31
N TYR A 93 1.31 14.64 -19.07
CA TYR A 93 0.98 13.83 -20.25
C TYR A 93 0.13 12.61 -19.88
N ALA A 94 0.53 11.87 -18.84
CA ALA A 94 -0.19 10.68 -18.38
C ALA A 94 -1.58 11.03 -17.85
N ARG A 95 -1.72 12.14 -17.10
CA ARG A 95 -3.01 12.62 -16.58
C ARG A 95 -3.98 13.04 -17.69
N ALA A 96 -3.46 13.52 -18.82
CA ALA A 96 -4.27 13.91 -19.97
C ALA A 96 -4.70 12.73 -20.85
N THR A 97 -3.85 11.71 -20.97
CA THR A 97 -4.06 10.58 -21.90
C THR A 97 -4.66 9.33 -21.25
N ALA A 98 -4.39 9.10 -19.96
CA ALA A 98 -4.92 7.96 -19.21
C ALA A 98 -4.97 8.29 -17.71
N PRO A 99 -6.00 8.99 -17.23
CA PRO A 99 -6.08 9.45 -15.83
C PRO A 99 -6.12 8.32 -14.80
N GLU A 100 -6.65 7.15 -15.19
CA GLU A 100 -6.72 5.94 -14.36
C GLU A 100 -5.41 5.13 -14.33
N SER A 101 -4.41 5.54 -15.13
CA SER A 101 -3.11 4.86 -15.12
C SER A 101 -2.30 5.23 -13.89
N SER A 102 -1.42 4.31 -13.47
CA SER A 102 -0.49 4.57 -12.39
C SER A 102 0.70 5.41 -12.89
N CYS A 103 1.24 6.25 -12.00
CA CYS A 103 2.39 7.10 -12.31
C CYS A 103 3.66 6.27 -12.61
N GLY A 104 3.90 5.14 -11.95
CA GLY A 104 5.10 4.29 -12.09
C GLY A 104 6.46 4.94 -11.77
N CYS A 105 6.55 6.27 -11.84
CA CYS A 105 7.77 7.07 -11.71
C CYS A 105 8.01 7.56 -10.29
N THR A 106 7.05 7.50 -9.37
CA THR A 106 7.27 8.01 -7.99
C THR A 106 6.67 7.12 -6.90
N ALA A 107 5.57 6.43 -7.15
CA ALA A 107 4.90 5.56 -6.19
C ALA A 107 4.86 4.11 -6.67
N ARG A 108 4.91 3.14 -5.74
CA ARG A 108 4.70 1.71 -6.00
C ARG A 108 3.22 1.33 -6.06
N SER A 109 2.31 2.21 -5.65
CA SER A 109 0.87 1.96 -5.62
C SER A 109 0.22 1.95 -7.00
N ASP A 110 -0.62 0.95 -7.29
CA ASP A 110 -1.40 0.78 -8.53
C ASP A 110 -2.63 1.73 -8.64
N GLY A 111 -2.56 2.93 -8.04
CA GLY A 111 -3.65 3.90 -7.99
C GLY A 111 -3.59 5.00 -9.05
N PRO A 112 -4.69 5.74 -9.27
CA PRO A 112 -4.75 6.84 -10.24
C PRO A 112 -3.80 7.98 -9.89
N ILE A 113 -3.42 8.78 -10.89
CA ILE A 113 -2.53 9.93 -10.70
C ILE A 113 -3.26 11.02 -9.88
N THR A 114 -2.80 11.20 -8.63
CA THR A 114 -3.34 12.23 -7.71
C THR A 114 -2.51 13.53 -7.74
N TRP A 115 -3.09 14.62 -7.25
CA TRP A 115 -2.38 15.91 -7.10
C TRP A 115 -1.12 15.79 -6.22
N ARG A 116 -1.09 14.84 -5.27
CA ARG A 116 0.08 14.55 -4.41
C ARG A 116 1.30 14.14 -5.24
N ALA A 117 1.09 13.44 -6.36
CA ALA A 117 2.18 13.07 -7.27
C ALA A 117 2.82 14.31 -7.92
N PHE A 118 2.02 15.30 -8.32
CA PHE A 118 2.51 16.57 -8.84
C PHE A 118 3.27 17.38 -7.78
N VAL A 119 2.76 17.43 -6.55
CA VAL A 119 3.46 18.11 -5.45
C VAL A 119 4.81 17.45 -5.18
N ARG A 120 4.88 16.12 -5.15
CA ARG A 120 6.15 15.41 -4.96
C ARG A 120 7.14 15.67 -6.08
N ALA A 121 6.70 15.65 -7.34
CA ALA A 121 7.56 15.99 -8.47
C ALA A 121 8.02 17.46 -8.40
N GLY A 122 7.14 18.38 -7.98
CA GLY A 122 7.49 19.77 -7.70
C GLY A 122 8.52 19.92 -6.57
N LEU A 123 8.41 19.12 -5.49
CA LEU A 123 9.40 19.09 -4.42
C LEU A 123 10.78 18.61 -4.91
N VAL A 124 10.84 17.68 -5.86
CA VAL A 124 12.09 17.28 -6.51
C VAL A 124 12.69 18.43 -7.32
N VAL A 125 11.87 19.20 -8.04
CA VAL A 125 12.34 20.40 -8.78
C VAL A 125 12.89 21.45 -7.85
N VAL A 126 12.12 21.84 -6.82
CA VAL A 126 12.52 22.85 -5.83
C VAL A 126 13.75 22.39 -5.05
N GLY A 127 13.79 21.12 -4.64
CA GLY A 127 14.93 20.52 -3.96
C GLY A 127 16.19 20.50 -4.83
N GLY A 128 16.06 20.17 -6.12
CA GLY A 128 17.16 20.18 -7.08
C GLY A 128 17.71 21.60 -7.30
N ALA A 129 16.84 22.58 -7.46
CA ALA A 129 17.22 23.99 -7.56
C ALA A 129 17.92 24.49 -6.28
N ALA A 130 17.43 24.10 -5.10
CA ALA A 130 18.06 24.42 -3.83
C ALA A 130 19.44 23.74 -3.67
N ALA A 131 19.56 22.47 -4.08
CA ALA A 131 20.81 21.71 -4.07
C ALA A 131 21.85 22.31 -5.03
N ALA A 132 21.44 22.83 -6.19
CA ALA A 132 22.34 23.53 -7.11
C ALA A 132 22.98 24.79 -6.49
N GLY A 133 22.34 25.38 -5.48
CA GLY A 133 22.85 26.52 -4.71
C GLY A 133 23.64 26.14 -3.45
N ALA A 134 23.88 24.86 -3.20
CA ALA A 134 24.61 24.40 -2.01
C ALA A 134 26.08 24.85 -2.08
N ARG A 135 26.54 25.52 -1.01
CA ARG A 135 27.92 26.03 -0.90
C ARG A 135 28.76 25.29 0.12
N THR A 136 28.10 24.52 0.98
CA THR A 136 28.78 23.72 2.01
C THR A 136 28.18 22.33 2.03
N ALA A 137 29.02 21.33 2.26
CA ALA A 137 28.57 19.96 2.38
C ALA A 137 27.59 19.79 3.55
N TRP A 138 26.62 18.88 3.38
CA TRP A 138 25.56 18.65 4.35
C TRP A 138 26.10 18.16 5.71
N TRP A 139 27.19 17.39 5.74
CA TRP A 139 27.81 16.92 6.99
C TRP A 139 28.42 18.07 7.79
N THR A 140 29.04 19.04 7.12
CA THR A 140 29.60 20.24 7.76
C THR A 140 28.49 21.12 8.31
N GLN A 141 27.38 21.28 7.57
CA GLN A 141 26.20 22.03 8.02
C GLN A 141 25.56 21.36 9.25
N ALA A 142 25.40 20.03 9.21
CA ALA A 142 24.84 19.24 10.30
C ALA A 142 25.71 19.32 11.57
N ALA A 143 27.03 19.24 11.44
CA ALA A 143 27.94 19.37 12.57
C ALA A 143 27.91 20.75 13.22
N ARG A 144 27.76 21.82 12.44
CA ARG A 144 27.69 23.21 12.96
C ARG A 144 26.35 23.55 13.59
N HIS A 145 25.25 23.01 13.06
CA HIS A 145 23.90 23.32 13.50
C HIS A 145 23.06 22.05 13.69
N PRO A 146 23.38 21.18 14.67
CA PRO A 146 22.78 19.85 14.78
C PRO A 146 21.28 19.90 15.04
N VAL A 147 20.83 20.75 15.98
CA VAL A 147 19.40 20.87 16.34
C VAL A 147 18.57 21.40 15.17
N ALA A 148 19.03 22.48 14.53
CA ALA A 148 18.32 23.06 13.39
C ALA A 148 18.30 22.11 12.17
N SER A 149 19.37 21.34 11.98
CA SER A 149 19.44 20.35 10.89
C SER A 149 18.51 19.17 11.16
N LEU A 150 18.49 18.65 12.39
CA LEU A 150 17.57 17.60 12.80
C LEU A 150 16.11 18.03 12.66
N ALA A 151 15.77 19.22 13.17
CA ALA A 151 14.41 19.78 13.05
C ALA A 151 13.99 19.92 11.58
N PHE A 152 14.87 20.45 10.73
CA PHE A 152 14.59 20.59 9.31
C PHE A 152 14.41 19.23 8.60
N LEU A 153 15.27 18.26 8.90
CA LEU A 153 15.16 16.90 8.34
C LEU A 153 13.86 16.24 8.78
N LEU A 154 13.47 16.35 10.06
CA LEU A 154 12.22 15.79 10.58
C LEU A 154 11.00 16.43 9.90
N VAL A 155 10.94 17.77 9.85
CA VAL A 155 9.82 18.48 9.23
C VAL A 155 9.72 18.15 7.74
N THR A 156 10.83 18.18 7.02
CA THR A 156 10.81 17.93 5.57
C THR A 156 10.49 16.47 5.25
N THR A 157 10.99 15.53 6.05
CA THR A 157 10.64 14.10 5.92
C THR A 157 9.17 13.88 6.22
N ALA A 158 8.61 14.53 7.25
CA ALA A 158 7.18 14.46 7.55
C ALA A 158 6.32 15.02 6.41
N VAL A 159 6.73 16.14 5.79
CA VAL A 159 6.09 16.70 4.60
C VAL A 159 6.14 15.71 3.43
N LEU A 160 7.32 15.14 3.13
CA LEU A 160 7.46 14.14 2.06
C LEU A 160 6.61 12.88 2.33
N ALA A 161 6.56 12.41 3.58
CA ALA A 161 5.73 11.29 3.99
C ALA A 161 4.23 11.61 3.83
N ALA A 162 3.79 12.79 4.25
CA ALA A 162 2.41 13.25 4.10
C ALA A 162 1.97 13.36 2.63
N PHE A 163 2.89 13.58 1.70
CA PHE A 163 2.62 13.60 0.26
C PHE A 163 2.90 12.28 -0.46
N SER A 164 3.39 11.25 0.24
CA SER A 164 3.64 9.94 -0.35
C SER A 164 2.43 9.02 -0.19
N SER A 165 1.78 8.67 -1.30
CA SER A 165 0.69 7.67 -1.31
C SER A 165 1.16 6.30 -0.83
N ASP A 166 2.45 5.98 -1.05
CA ASP A 166 3.03 4.71 -0.59
C ASP A 166 3.05 4.61 0.93
N LEU A 167 3.01 5.70 1.69
CA LEU A 167 3.01 5.66 3.16
C LEU A 167 1.60 5.74 3.77
N ASP A 168 0.56 5.82 2.92
CA ASP A 168 -0.83 5.90 3.39
C ASP A 168 -1.21 4.66 4.23
N HIS A 169 -0.71 3.47 3.85
CA HIS A 169 -0.95 2.25 4.62
C HIS A 169 -0.29 2.26 6.01
N LEU A 170 0.83 2.96 6.18
CA LEU A 170 1.55 3.04 7.45
C LEU A 170 0.91 4.02 8.43
N TRP A 171 0.26 5.08 7.95
CA TRP A 171 -0.29 6.10 8.83
C TRP A 171 -1.78 6.43 8.60
N LEU A 172 -2.24 6.57 7.36
CA LEU A 172 -3.65 6.90 7.10
C LEU A 172 -4.58 5.73 7.38
N VAL A 173 -4.19 4.49 7.09
CA VAL A 173 -5.00 3.29 7.43
C VAL A 173 -5.19 3.15 8.94
N PRO A 174 -4.14 3.15 9.78
CA PRO A 174 -4.34 3.09 11.22
C PRO A 174 -5.08 4.32 11.76
N LEU A 175 -4.85 5.52 11.20
CA LEU A 175 -5.59 6.73 11.58
C LEU A 175 -7.09 6.61 11.23
N ARG A 176 -7.43 6.11 10.04
CA ARG A 176 -8.82 5.88 9.62
C ARG A 176 -9.48 4.81 10.48
N ARG A 177 -8.81 3.70 10.74
CA ARG A 177 -9.30 2.66 11.66
C ARG A 177 -9.55 3.22 13.06
N THR A 178 -8.62 4.00 13.59
CA THR A 178 -8.76 4.65 14.91
C THR A 178 -9.90 5.66 14.91
N ARG A 179 -10.03 6.46 13.84
CA ARG A 179 -11.15 7.39 13.65
C ARG A 179 -12.49 6.66 13.61
N LEU A 180 -12.58 5.54 12.89
CA LEU A 180 -13.80 4.72 12.83
C LEU A 180 -14.12 4.08 14.18
N ARG A 181 -13.10 3.65 14.94
CA ARG A 181 -13.28 3.13 16.30
C ARG A 181 -13.78 4.19 17.29
N ILE A 182 -13.37 5.44 17.15
CA ILE A 182 -13.72 6.53 18.08
C ILE A 182 -14.99 7.27 17.67
N LEU A 183 -15.12 7.61 16.39
CA LEU A 183 -16.21 8.45 15.86
C LEU A 183 -17.34 7.64 15.21
N GLY A 184 -17.21 6.31 15.17
CA GLY A 184 -18.18 5.44 14.50
C GLY A 184 -18.11 5.49 12.97
N HIS A 185 -18.91 4.66 12.33
CA HIS A 185 -18.96 4.55 10.87
C HIS A 185 -19.84 5.68 10.27
N PRO A 186 -19.36 6.41 9.24
CA PRO A 186 -20.06 7.58 8.69
C PRO A 186 -21.39 7.27 8.00
N LEU A 187 -21.64 6.00 7.67
CA LEU A 187 -22.92 5.56 7.08
C LEU A 187 -24.01 5.30 8.11
N GLY A 188 -23.80 5.66 9.39
CA GLY A 188 -24.82 5.48 10.43
C GLY A 188 -25.09 4.01 10.66
N ALA A 189 -24.20 3.36 11.40
CA ALA A 189 -24.58 2.20 12.20
C ALA A 189 -24.57 2.71 13.64
N GLY A 190 -25.73 2.74 14.29
CA GLY A 190 -25.76 2.98 15.73
C GLY A 190 -24.87 1.96 16.46
N PRO A 191 -24.46 2.21 17.70
CA PRO A 191 -23.65 1.26 18.49
C PRO A 191 -24.28 -0.14 18.66
N ASP A 192 -25.56 -0.30 18.29
CA ASP A 192 -26.34 -1.55 18.33
C ASP A 192 -26.75 -2.11 16.97
N GLU A 193 -26.31 -1.51 15.85
CA GLU A 193 -26.75 -1.98 14.54
C GLU A 193 -25.88 -3.15 14.04
N GLU A 194 -26.49 -4.33 14.00
CA GLU A 194 -25.87 -5.57 13.55
C GLU A 194 -25.33 -5.42 12.12
N VAL A 195 -24.13 -5.97 11.88
CA VAL A 195 -23.52 -5.95 10.55
C VAL A 195 -24.44 -6.69 9.58
N PRO A 196 -24.64 -6.25 8.33
CA PRO A 196 -25.43 -7.01 7.36
C PRO A 196 -24.83 -8.41 7.13
N VAL A 197 -25.66 -9.43 6.99
CA VAL A 197 -25.23 -10.84 6.82
C VAL A 197 -24.25 -10.99 5.64
N ALA A 198 -24.48 -10.28 4.54
CA ALA A 198 -23.59 -10.28 3.39
C ALA A 198 -22.14 -9.89 3.75
N ALA A 199 -21.97 -8.91 4.64
CA ALA A 199 -20.65 -8.49 5.10
C ALA A 199 -20.02 -9.51 6.06
N SER A 200 -20.83 -10.20 6.88
CA SER A 200 -20.39 -11.35 7.69
C SER A 200 -19.89 -12.51 6.83
N VAL A 201 -20.55 -12.82 5.71
CA VAL A 201 -20.09 -13.83 4.74
C VAL A 201 -18.77 -13.40 4.09
N GLU A 202 -18.64 -12.15 3.65
CA GLU A 202 -17.40 -11.66 3.03
C GLU A 202 -16.20 -11.64 4.02
N LEU A 203 -16.49 -11.44 5.31
CA LEU A 203 -15.51 -11.58 6.39
C LEU A 203 -15.12 -13.03 6.60
N LEU A 204 -16.09 -13.94 6.62
CA LEU A 204 -15.87 -15.36 6.76
C LEU A 204 -15.01 -15.90 5.61
N GLU A 205 -15.38 -15.62 4.36
CA GLU A 205 -14.69 -16.14 3.16
C GLU A 205 -13.22 -15.73 3.06
N ARG A 206 -12.82 -14.65 3.75
CA ARG A 206 -11.43 -14.19 3.81
C ARG A 206 -10.71 -14.59 5.10
N SER A 207 -11.36 -15.36 5.97
CA SER A 207 -10.79 -15.89 7.22
C SER A 207 -10.03 -17.20 6.97
N LEU A 208 -9.09 -17.52 7.85
CA LEU A 208 -8.38 -18.82 7.81
C LEU A 208 -9.33 -19.99 8.08
N ALA A 209 -10.39 -19.79 8.86
CA ALA A 209 -11.41 -20.79 9.11
C ALA A 209 -12.13 -21.21 7.82
N TRP A 210 -12.42 -20.25 6.93
CA TRP A 210 -12.94 -20.56 5.61
C TRP A 210 -11.92 -21.26 4.73
N VAL A 211 -10.66 -20.80 4.70
CA VAL A 211 -9.61 -21.46 3.90
C VAL A 211 -9.44 -22.93 4.30
N ALA A 212 -9.52 -23.25 5.61
CA ALA A 212 -9.45 -24.61 6.11
C ALA A 212 -10.68 -25.46 5.74
N ALA A 213 -11.88 -24.86 5.75
CA ALA A 213 -13.14 -25.57 5.48
C ALA A 213 -13.58 -25.55 4.00
N ALA A 214 -13.02 -24.67 3.17
CA ALA A 214 -13.37 -24.50 1.75
C ALA A 214 -13.26 -25.80 0.93
N PRO A 215 -12.30 -26.71 1.18
CA PRO A 215 -12.27 -28.01 0.51
C PRO A 215 -13.50 -28.89 0.79
N VAL A 216 -14.23 -28.67 1.88
CA VAL A 216 -15.44 -29.41 2.26
C VAL A 216 -16.70 -28.71 1.76
N VAL A 217 -16.75 -27.38 1.79
CA VAL A 217 -17.94 -26.61 1.39
C VAL A 217 -18.24 -26.78 -0.10
N ARG A 218 -19.52 -26.97 -0.44
CA ARG A 218 -20.00 -27.18 -1.83
C ARG A 218 -21.17 -26.28 -2.22
N SER A 219 -21.73 -25.52 -1.29
CA SER A 219 -22.83 -24.59 -1.57
C SER A 219 -22.45 -23.14 -1.25
N GLY A 220 -23.31 -22.20 -1.67
CA GLY A 220 -23.39 -20.88 -1.04
C GLY A 220 -24.06 -20.96 0.34
N LEU A 221 -24.28 -19.80 0.96
CA LEU A 221 -25.00 -19.69 2.23
C LEU A 221 -26.42 -20.26 2.07
N ILE A 222 -26.77 -21.25 2.89
CA ILE A 222 -28.10 -21.88 2.90
C ILE A 222 -29.02 -21.12 3.83
N ASP A 223 -28.57 -20.92 5.06
CA ASP A 223 -29.34 -20.26 6.10
C ASP A 223 -28.42 -19.50 7.06
N HIS A 224 -29.00 -18.56 7.80
CA HIS A 224 -28.35 -17.87 8.88
C HIS A 224 -29.32 -17.57 10.02
N TRP A 225 -28.82 -17.62 11.24
CA TRP A 225 -29.57 -17.18 12.41
C TRP A 225 -28.63 -16.61 13.46
N GLU A 226 -29.22 -15.94 14.45
CA GLU A 226 -28.47 -15.40 15.58
C GLU A 226 -28.97 -16.02 16.87
N ALA A 227 -28.03 -16.49 17.69
CA ALA A 227 -28.31 -17.05 18.99
C ALA A 227 -27.11 -16.80 19.93
N ASP A 228 -27.39 -16.50 21.19
CA ASP A 228 -26.39 -16.32 22.25
C ASP A 228 -25.25 -15.32 21.90
N GLY A 229 -25.57 -14.27 21.13
CA GLY A 229 -24.61 -13.26 20.69
C GLY A 229 -23.67 -13.71 19.58
N TRP A 230 -23.95 -14.86 18.95
CA TRP A 230 -23.25 -15.36 17.76
C TRP A 230 -24.18 -15.35 16.56
N ARG A 231 -23.62 -15.02 15.40
CA ARG A 231 -24.24 -15.29 14.11
C ARG A 231 -23.75 -16.62 13.58
N PHE A 232 -24.71 -17.49 13.27
CA PHE A 232 -24.48 -18.79 12.66
C PHE A 232 -24.74 -18.71 11.16
N LEU A 233 -23.82 -19.24 10.37
CA LEU A 233 -23.92 -19.33 8.91
C LEU A 233 -23.82 -20.79 8.50
N GLN A 234 -24.85 -21.28 7.81
CA GLN A 234 -24.98 -22.68 7.40
C GLN A 234 -24.63 -22.84 5.93
N PHE A 235 -23.76 -23.82 5.65
CA PHE A 235 -23.41 -24.24 4.30
C PHE A 235 -23.53 -25.76 4.19
N ALA A 236 -23.80 -26.27 2.98
CA ALA A 236 -23.67 -27.69 2.68
C ALA A 236 -22.26 -27.99 2.18
N GLY A 237 -21.77 -29.16 2.55
CA GLY A 237 -20.47 -29.65 2.17
C GLY A 237 -20.46 -31.16 1.98
N VAL A 238 -19.30 -31.66 1.59
CA VAL A 238 -19.01 -33.09 1.51
C VAL A 238 -17.67 -33.32 2.19
N HIS A 239 -17.68 -34.18 3.20
CA HIS A 239 -16.46 -34.61 3.89
C HIS A 239 -16.09 -36.01 3.42
N ASP A 240 -14.87 -36.17 2.91
CA ASP A 240 -14.33 -37.46 2.50
C ASP A 240 -13.53 -38.03 3.67
N SER A 241 -14.18 -38.91 4.44
CA SER A 241 -13.55 -39.64 5.54
C SER A 241 -13.39 -41.09 5.08
N ASP A 242 -12.13 -41.55 5.08
CA ASP A 242 -11.73 -42.92 4.70
C ASP A 242 -12.22 -43.38 3.31
N GLY A 243 -12.28 -42.47 2.33
CA GLY A 243 -12.66 -42.77 0.95
C GLY A 243 -14.17 -42.91 0.71
N THR A 244 -14.98 -42.51 1.70
CA THR A 244 -16.43 -42.41 1.55
C THR A 244 -16.88 -40.96 1.66
N ALA A 245 -17.41 -40.42 0.55
CA ALA A 245 -18.00 -39.09 0.52
C ALA A 245 -19.28 -39.04 1.38
N ARG A 246 -19.24 -38.27 2.47
CA ARG A 246 -20.38 -38.06 3.38
C ARG A 246 -20.92 -36.64 3.24
N PRO A 247 -22.24 -36.46 3.04
CA PRO A 247 -22.85 -35.13 3.07
C PRO A 247 -22.80 -34.57 4.49
N VAL A 248 -22.37 -33.32 4.62
CA VAL A 248 -22.21 -32.64 5.91
C VAL A 248 -22.75 -31.24 5.85
N THR A 249 -23.31 -30.78 6.96
CA THR A 249 -23.62 -29.39 7.22
C THR A 249 -22.40 -28.72 7.84
N VAL A 250 -21.88 -27.67 7.21
CA VAL A 250 -20.77 -26.86 7.72
C VAL A 250 -21.34 -25.62 8.38
N LEU A 251 -21.15 -25.51 9.69
CA LEU A 251 -21.64 -24.41 10.49
C LEU A 251 -20.50 -23.50 10.93
N PHE A 252 -20.61 -22.21 10.60
CA PHE A 252 -19.69 -21.18 11.07
C PHE A 252 -20.38 -20.29 12.10
N ALA A 253 -19.75 -20.07 13.24
CA ALA A 253 -20.19 -19.09 14.23
C ALA A 253 -19.19 -17.94 14.30
N LEU A 254 -19.70 -16.71 14.17
CA LEU A 254 -18.91 -15.47 14.25
C LEU A 254 -19.67 -14.37 14.99
N ASP A 255 -18.93 -13.37 15.46
CA ASP A 255 -19.51 -12.19 16.13
C ASP A 255 -20.31 -11.34 15.11
N PRO A 256 -21.62 -11.11 15.34
CA PRO A 256 -22.47 -10.30 14.44
C PRO A 256 -22.05 -8.83 14.34
N ARG A 257 -21.21 -8.35 15.27
CA ARG A 257 -20.67 -6.99 15.28
C ARG A 257 -19.26 -6.90 14.67
N ALA A 258 -18.64 -8.02 14.30
CA ALA A 258 -17.30 -7.99 13.74
C ALA A 258 -17.29 -7.32 12.35
N THR A 259 -16.41 -6.34 12.16
CA THR A 259 -16.17 -5.70 10.86
C THR A 259 -14.70 -5.78 10.47
N ARG A 260 -14.40 -5.61 9.17
CA ARG A 260 -13.00 -5.58 8.67
C ARG A 260 -12.13 -4.52 9.34
N ASP A 261 -12.76 -3.41 9.75
CA ASP A 261 -12.06 -2.25 10.29
C ASP A 261 -11.85 -2.34 11.81
N THR A 262 -12.66 -3.15 12.49
CA THR A 262 -12.60 -3.33 13.95
C THR A 262 -11.79 -4.56 14.33
N THR A 263 -11.92 -5.65 13.57
CA THR A 263 -11.41 -6.98 13.94
C THR A 263 -10.52 -7.57 12.83
N ASP A 264 -9.20 -7.51 13.03
CA ASP A 264 -8.22 -8.05 12.06
C ASP A 264 -8.23 -9.60 12.00
N ARG A 265 -8.70 -10.27 13.06
CA ARG A 265 -8.85 -11.74 13.14
C ARG A 265 -10.18 -12.07 13.81
N PRO A 266 -11.28 -12.20 13.05
CA PRO A 266 -12.57 -12.55 13.64
C PRO A 266 -12.45 -13.93 14.31
N ALA A 267 -12.98 -14.03 15.54
CA ALA A 267 -13.12 -15.32 16.19
C ALA A 267 -14.19 -16.11 15.43
N VAL A 268 -13.76 -16.98 14.53
CA VAL A 268 -14.64 -17.86 13.75
C VAL A 268 -14.51 -19.26 14.32
N ARG A 269 -15.64 -19.84 14.72
CA ARG A 269 -15.73 -21.25 15.12
C ARG A 269 -16.35 -22.03 13.97
N VAL A 270 -15.85 -23.22 13.73
CA VAL A 270 -16.32 -24.12 12.66
C VAL A 270 -16.72 -25.43 13.28
N THR A 271 -17.83 -25.99 12.83
CA THR A 271 -18.23 -27.36 13.15
C THR A 271 -18.84 -28.00 11.91
N LEU A 272 -18.51 -29.27 11.69
CA LEU A 272 -19.13 -30.09 10.65
C LEU A 272 -20.11 -31.02 11.35
N ILE A 273 -21.33 -31.11 10.82
CA ILE A 273 -22.39 -31.97 11.34
C ILE A 273 -22.73 -32.96 10.23
N ASP A 274 -22.75 -34.26 10.54
CA ASP A 274 -23.13 -35.28 9.56
C ASP A 274 -24.64 -35.22 9.30
N ASP A 275 -25.05 -35.00 8.05
CA ASP A 275 -26.46 -34.83 7.69
C ASP A 275 -27.32 -36.09 7.97
N ARG A 276 -26.69 -37.25 8.17
CA ARG A 276 -27.39 -38.52 8.44
C ARG A 276 -27.57 -38.81 9.91
N THR A 277 -26.59 -38.45 10.75
CA THR A 277 -26.60 -38.76 12.18
C THR A 277 -26.88 -37.56 13.06
N ASP A 278 -26.81 -36.34 12.50
CA ASP A 278 -26.91 -35.08 13.24
C ASP A 278 -25.83 -34.93 14.33
N GLU A 279 -24.74 -35.69 14.22
CA GLU A 279 -23.63 -35.67 15.17
C GLU A 279 -22.46 -34.83 14.61
N PRO A 280 -21.72 -34.13 15.49
CA PRO A 280 -20.54 -33.39 15.08
C PRO A 280 -19.45 -34.35 14.59
N VAL A 281 -18.98 -34.13 13.37
CA VAL A 281 -17.83 -34.85 12.83
C VAL A 281 -16.57 -34.30 13.50
N PRO A 282 -15.73 -35.15 14.13
CA PRO A 282 -14.44 -34.70 14.63
C PRO A 282 -13.55 -34.36 13.45
N VAL A 283 -13.22 -33.09 13.29
CA VAL A 283 -12.35 -32.63 12.21
C VAL A 283 -11.12 -31.98 12.80
N ASP A 284 -9.96 -32.56 12.50
CA ASP A 284 -8.67 -31.95 12.78
C ASP A 284 -8.38 -30.93 11.67
N LEU A 285 -9.00 -29.75 11.75
CA LEU A 285 -8.92 -28.68 10.74
C LEU A 285 -7.52 -28.00 10.65
N LEU A 286 -6.51 -28.54 11.34
CA LEU A 286 -5.15 -27.98 11.47
C LEU A 286 -4.02 -28.96 11.11
N ALA A 287 -4.32 -30.09 10.45
CA ALA A 287 -3.29 -30.98 9.90
C ALA A 287 -2.72 -30.47 8.56
#